data_AF-A0A7S3XLC1-F1
#
_entry.id   AF-A0A7S3XLC1-F1
#
_cell.length_a   1.000
_cell.length_b   1.000
_cell.length_c   1.000
_cell.angle_alpha   90.00
_cell.angle_beta   90.00
_cell.angle_gamma   90.00
#
_symmetry.space_group_name_H-M   'P 1'
#
loop_
_entity.id
_entity.type
_entity.pdbx_description
1 polymer ?
#
loop_
_entity_poly.entity_id
_entity_poly.type
_entity_poly.pdbx_seq_one_letter_code
_entity_poly.pdbx_strand_id
1 'polypeptide(L)'
;RGVLDTGSPFLTVPKSCSPQWGCWEGGYDPSGLDDTVEVYAADEGTVEWKKGLVSFGSFQNPQTGANMTWGEPGLVFGLLPNTLVRYSGGGGVFIGLVKYKEDDIRPTFLGQTSFQSLRFNFPEKQLFLSTKPLISKSIDAIKLADLRPLGDPVFHYACESNGVWVNGQLLAPEEGAPAAALLAAPRLGDGRPPPGMLDKKKTYVVFDTGCT
;
A
#
# COMPACT_ATOMS: atom_id res chain seq x y z
N ARG A 1 -10.68 -13.74 3.33
CA ARG A 1 -11.10 -12.49 2.63
C ARG A 1 -10.05 -11.44 2.96
N GLY A 2 -9.82 -10.47 2.08
CA GLY A 2 -8.84 -9.41 2.34
C GLY A 2 -9.08 -8.19 1.47
N VAL A 3 -8.45 -7.09 1.85
CA VAL A 3 -8.51 -5.78 1.19
C VAL A 3 -7.20 -5.58 0.44
N LEU A 4 -7.29 -5.15 -0.82
CA LEU A 4 -6.15 -4.71 -1.61
C LEU A 4 -5.98 -3.21 -1.38
N ASP A 5 -4.80 -2.79 -0.95
CA ASP A 5 -4.58 -1.42 -0.48
C ASP A 5 -3.36 -0.83 -1.18
N THR A 6 -3.56 0.17 -2.05
CA THR A 6 -2.46 0.80 -2.78
C THR A 6 -1.75 1.90 -2.00
N GLY A 7 -2.25 2.28 -0.84
CA GLY A 7 -1.66 3.26 0.07
C GLY A 7 -0.78 2.62 1.12
N SER A 8 -0.99 1.35 1.46
CA SER A 8 -0.13 0.67 2.44
C SER A 8 0.92 -0.26 1.81
N PRO A 9 2.07 -0.45 2.50
CA PRO A 9 3.12 -1.36 2.04
C PRO A 9 2.96 -2.80 2.52
N PHE A 10 2.32 -3.04 3.65
CA PHE A 10 2.47 -4.29 4.40
C PHE A 10 1.38 -5.32 4.09
N LEU A 11 1.75 -6.60 4.13
CA LEU A 11 0.79 -7.67 4.34
C LEU A 11 0.48 -7.73 5.84
N THR A 12 -0.77 -7.59 6.21
CA THR A 12 -1.19 -7.67 7.60
C THR A 12 -2.39 -8.57 7.80
N VAL A 13 -2.42 -9.22 8.96
CA VAL A 13 -3.40 -10.24 9.31
C VAL A 13 -3.96 -9.96 10.70
N PRO A 14 -5.28 -10.00 10.92
CA PRO A 14 -5.86 -9.81 12.24
C PRO A 14 -5.42 -10.89 13.23
N LYS A 15 -5.10 -10.51 14.46
CA LYS A 15 -4.83 -11.45 15.57
C LYS A 15 -6.09 -12.15 16.09
N SER A 16 -7.27 -11.53 15.97
CA SER A 16 -8.51 -12.14 16.46
C SER A 16 -9.54 -12.30 15.36
N CYS A 17 -10.25 -13.41 15.44
CA CYS A 17 -11.22 -13.82 14.45
C CYS A 17 -12.48 -12.98 14.52
N SER A 18 -12.86 -12.45 13.36
CA SER A 18 -14.18 -11.92 13.12
C SER A 18 -14.98 -12.91 12.27
N PRO A 19 -16.26 -13.19 12.59
CA PRO A 19 -17.11 -14.02 11.74
C PRO A 19 -17.20 -13.54 10.28
N GLN A 20 -17.03 -12.24 10.03
CA GLN A 20 -17.14 -11.66 8.69
C GLN A 20 -15.85 -11.79 7.87
N TRP A 21 -14.69 -11.75 8.53
CA TRP A 21 -13.39 -11.56 7.87
C TRP A 21 -12.40 -12.71 8.09
N GLY A 22 -12.64 -13.52 9.13
CA GLY A 22 -11.72 -14.52 9.63
C GLY A 22 -10.57 -13.90 10.43
N CYS A 23 -9.62 -14.76 10.82
CA CYS A 23 -8.29 -14.38 11.28
C CYS A 23 -7.32 -15.52 10.96
N TRP A 24 -6.09 -15.38 11.43
CA TRP A 24 -5.11 -16.46 11.38
C TRP A 24 -4.96 -17.10 12.76
N GLU A 25 -5.24 -18.41 12.82
CA GLU A 25 -5.03 -19.25 14.02
C GLU A 25 -3.89 -20.27 13.81
N GLY A 26 -3.20 -20.21 12.66
CA GLY A 26 -2.15 -21.16 12.29
C GLY A 26 -0.78 -20.84 12.90
N GLY A 27 0.15 -21.79 12.77
CA GLY A 27 1.54 -21.58 13.16
C GLY A 27 2.24 -20.56 12.25
N TYR A 28 3.21 -19.84 12.81
CA TYR A 28 4.10 -18.94 12.10
C TYR A 28 5.51 -19.07 12.66
N ASP A 29 6.50 -18.66 11.88
CA ASP A 29 7.87 -18.54 12.35
C ASP A 29 8.17 -17.10 12.79
N PRO A 30 9.10 -16.90 13.73
CA PRO A 30 9.65 -15.58 14.00
C PRO A 30 10.26 -14.98 12.71
N SER A 31 9.91 -13.73 12.40
CA SER A 31 10.52 -13.02 11.26
C SER A 31 11.99 -12.68 11.51
N GLY A 32 12.38 -12.50 12.79
CA GLY A 32 13.66 -11.93 13.20
C GLY A 32 13.66 -10.40 13.24
N LEU A 33 12.51 -9.76 12.99
CA LEU A 33 12.31 -8.32 13.09
C LEU A 33 11.65 -7.99 14.43
N ASP A 34 12.07 -6.87 15.02
CA ASP A 34 11.40 -6.32 16.20
C ASP A 34 9.99 -5.85 15.84
N ASP A 35 9.08 -5.96 16.82
CA ASP A 35 7.75 -5.40 16.75
C ASP A 35 7.81 -3.87 16.54
N THR A 36 6.81 -3.32 15.85
CA THR A 36 6.71 -1.88 15.57
C THR A 36 5.39 -1.31 16.06
N VAL A 37 5.35 -0.01 16.31
CA VAL A 37 4.10 0.72 16.47
C VAL A 37 3.70 1.23 15.09
N GLU A 38 2.60 0.72 14.56
CA GLU A 38 2.04 1.15 13.29
C GLU A 38 0.80 2.00 13.51
N VAL A 39 0.57 2.94 12.61
CA VAL A 39 -0.61 3.81 12.63
C VAL A 39 -1.46 3.53 11.40
N TYR A 40 -2.72 3.24 11.64
CA TYR A 40 -3.72 3.04 10.60
C TYR A 40 -4.91 3.94 10.88
N ALA A 41 -5.28 4.77 9.90
CA ALA A 41 -6.27 5.82 10.08
C ALA A 41 -5.93 6.69 11.32
N ALA A 42 -6.81 6.78 12.30
CA ALA A 42 -6.63 7.62 13.49
C ALA A 42 -6.07 6.87 14.71
N ASP A 43 -5.69 5.59 14.57
CA ASP A 43 -5.28 4.74 15.68
C ASP A 43 -3.88 4.15 15.49
N GLU A 44 -3.22 3.89 16.62
CA GLU A 44 -1.90 3.26 16.69
C GLU A 44 -1.95 1.91 17.42
N GLY A 45 -1.02 1.03 17.12
CA GLY A 45 -0.92 -0.26 17.80
C GLY A 45 0.33 -1.03 17.46
N THR A 46 0.72 -1.92 18.38
CA THR A 46 1.90 -2.77 18.21
C THR A 46 1.62 -3.91 17.23
N VAL A 47 2.37 -3.93 16.13
CA VAL A 47 2.35 -4.97 15.11
C VAL A 47 3.51 -5.94 15.35
N GLU A 48 3.16 -7.23 15.45
CA GLU A 48 4.16 -8.28 15.56
C GLU A 48 4.52 -8.81 14.18
N TRP A 49 5.80 -8.90 13.86
CA TRP A 49 6.26 -9.34 12.54
C TRP A 49 6.58 -10.82 12.54
N LYS A 50 5.82 -11.59 11.77
CA LYS A 50 5.99 -13.03 11.60
C LYS A 50 6.34 -13.36 10.16
N LYS A 51 6.75 -14.60 9.89
CA LYS A 51 6.94 -15.08 8.53
C LYS A 51 6.30 -16.45 8.32
N GLY A 52 5.93 -16.75 7.08
CA GLY A 52 5.33 -18.02 6.71
C GLY A 52 5.05 -18.15 5.23
N LEU A 53 4.40 -19.25 4.84
CA LEU A 53 3.84 -19.41 3.51
C LEU A 53 2.58 -18.55 3.39
N VAL A 54 2.58 -17.61 2.45
CA VAL A 54 1.38 -16.87 2.07
C VAL A 54 1.00 -17.32 0.68
N SER A 55 -0.26 -17.73 0.50
CA SER A 55 -0.78 -18.16 -0.79
C SER A 55 -2.15 -17.54 -1.06
N PHE A 56 -2.39 -17.26 -2.34
CA PHE A 56 -3.73 -17.07 -2.84
C PHE A 56 -4.16 -18.44 -3.33
N GLY A 57 -5.16 -19.02 -2.66
CA GLY A 57 -5.73 -20.33 -3.05
C GLY A 57 -6.16 -20.34 -4.52
N SER A 58 -6.55 -21.49 -5.07
CA SER A 58 -6.78 -21.63 -6.50
C SER A 58 -7.72 -20.57 -7.09
N PHE A 59 -7.24 -19.81 -8.09
CA PHE A 59 -8.01 -18.83 -8.84
C PHE A 59 -7.97 -19.14 -10.33
N GLN A 60 -9.05 -18.86 -11.06
CA GLN A 60 -9.10 -19.08 -12.50
C GLN A 60 -8.48 -17.91 -13.25
N ASN A 61 -7.66 -18.22 -14.25
CA ASN A 61 -7.22 -17.25 -15.24
C ASN A 61 -8.43 -16.80 -16.07
N PRO A 62 -8.81 -15.51 -16.06
CA PRO A 62 -10.00 -15.05 -16.76
C PRO A 62 -9.93 -15.20 -18.28
N GLN A 63 -8.72 -15.20 -18.86
CA GLN A 63 -8.50 -15.28 -20.29
C GLN A 63 -8.45 -16.73 -20.79
N THR A 64 -7.89 -17.66 -20.00
CA THR A 64 -7.65 -19.04 -20.42
C THR A 64 -8.54 -20.08 -19.72
N GLY A 65 -9.21 -19.70 -18.63
CA GLY A 65 -9.98 -20.61 -17.77
C GLY A 65 -9.12 -21.56 -16.93
N ALA A 66 -7.79 -21.49 -17.03
CA ALA A 66 -6.89 -22.37 -16.30
C ALA A 66 -6.89 -22.06 -14.80
N ASN A 67 -6.88 -23.09 -13.96
CA ASN A 67 -6.66 -22.92 -12.53
C ASN A 67 -5.20 -22.53 -12.28
N MET A 68 -5.01 -21.44 -11.55
CA MET A 68 -3.71 -20.93 -11.13
C MET A 68 -3.63 -20.98 -9.61
N THR A 69 -2.42 -21.24 -9.12
CA THR A 69 -2.07 -21.11 -7.71
C THR A 69 -0.88 -20.18 -7.61
N TRP A 70 -0.86 -19.39 -6.54
CA TRP A 70 0.30 -18.58 -6.22
C TRP A 70 0.57 -18.71 -4.73
N GLY A 71 1.84 -18.88 -4.38
CA GLY A 71 2.29 -18.84 -3.00
C GLY A 71 3.77 -18.52 -2.93
N GLU A 72 4.14 -17.80 -1.89
CA GLU A 72 5.50 -17.39 -1.64
C GLU A 72 5.87 -17.82 -0.20
N PRO A 73 6.84 -18.73 -0.05
CA PRO A 73 7.29 -19.16 1.26
C PRO A 73 8.14 -18.07 1.93
N GLY A 74 8.04 -17.98 3.26
CA GLY A 74 8.89 -17.08 4.05
C GLY A 74 8.54 -15.60 3.93
N LEU A 75 7.35 -15.25 3.41
CA LEU A 75 6.87 -13.88 3.42
C LEU A 75 6.67 -13.38 4.85
N VAL A 76 7.20 -12.19 5.11
CA VAL A 76 6.97 -11.43 6.33
C VAL A 76 5.60 -10.75 6.27
N PHE A 77 4.84 -10.90 7.35
CA PHE A 77 3.53 -10.26 7.55
C PHE A 77 3.38 -9.75 8.99
N GLY A 78 2.59 -8.69 9.15
CA GLY A 78 2.29 -8.10 10.44
C GLY A 78 1.01 -8.67 11.05
N LEU A 79 1.07 -9.08 12.32
CA LEU A 79 -0.12 -9.44 13.09
C LEU A 79 -0.71 -8.17 13.73
N LEU A 80 -1.89 -7.78 13.27
CA LEU A 80 -2.57 -6.58 13.75
C LEU A 80 -3.35 -6.84 15.05
N PRO A 81 -3.18 -6.00 16.08
CA PRO A 81 -4.01 -6.03 17.27
C PRO A 81 -5.44 -5.57 16.95
N ASN A 82 -6.39 -5.99 17.78
CA ASN A 82 -7.82 -5.70 17.58
C ASN A 82 -8.17 -4.21 17.56
N THR A 83 -7.32 -3.36 18.15
CA THR A 83 -7.49 -1.91 18.12
C THR A 83 -7.38 -1.40 16.68
N LEU A 84 -6.32 -1.77 15.96
CA LEU A 84 -6.11 -1.35 14.57
C LEU A 84 -7.10 -1.98 13.59
N VAL A 85 -7.51 -3.22 13.84
CA VAL A 85 -8.43 -4.00 12.98
C VAL A 85 -9.84 -3.38 12.89
N ARG A 86 -10.28 -2.63 13.91
CA ARG A 86 -11.62 -2.01 13.95
C ARG A 86 -11.73 -0.77 13.08
N TYR A 87 -10.64 -0.03 12.91
CA TYR A 87 -10.64 1.28 12.24
C TYR A 87 -10.14 1.22 10.80
N SER A 88 -9.55 0.11 10.39
CA SER A 88 -9.12 -0.14 9.00
C SER A 88 -10.27 -0.52 8.05
N GLY A 89 -11.53 -0.24 8.40
CA GLY A 89 -12.68 -0.36 7.49
C GLY A 89 -13.18 -1.77 7.19
N GLY A 90 -12.61 -2.81 7.82
CA GLY A 90 -13.05 -4.15 7.45
C GLY A 90 -12.36 -5.32 8.12
N GLY A 91 -11.74 -5.23 9.29
CA GLY A 91 -11.53 -6.40 10.13
C GLY A 91 -10.68 -7.59 9.60
N GLY A 92 -10.10 -7.50 8.40
CA GLY A 92 -9.58 -8.64 7.62
C GLY A 92 -8.10 -8.51 7.27
N VAL A 93 -7.63 -9.38 6.37
CA VAL A 93 -6.25 -9.31 5.85
C VAL A 93 -6.10 -8.06 4.97
N PHE A 94 -5.10 -7.22 5.20
CA PHE A 94 -4.75 -6.13 4.28
C PHE A 94 -3.52 -6.54 3.48
N ILE A 95 -3.61 -6.39 2.16
CA ILE A 95 -2.54 -6.69 1.22
C ILE A 95 -2.10 -5.34 0.66
N GLY A 96 -1.10 -4.76 1.32
CA GLY A 96 -0.45 -3.54 0.85
C GLY A 96 0.22 -3.74 -0.50
N LEU A 97 0.01 -2.80 -1.42
CA LEU A 97 0.51 -2.88 -2.79
C LEU A 97 1.59 -1.85 -3.08
N VAL A 98 2.04 -1.05 -2.11
CA VAL A 98 3.27 -0.26 -2.28
C VAL A 98 4.48 -1.18 -2.32
N LYS A 99 5.31 -1.08 -3.38
CA LYS A 99 6.44 -2.01 -3.58
C LYS A 99 7.73 -1.53 -2.92
N TYR A 100 8.12 -0.28 -3.15
CA TYR A 100 9.42 0.23 -2.71
C TYR A 100 9.29 1.04 -1.43
N LYS A 101 10.33 1.00 -0.61
CA LYS A 101 10.39 1.57 0.73
C LYS A 101 11.80 2.07 1.05
N GLU A 102 11.93 2.91 2.06
CA GLU A 102 13.22 3.16 2.71
C GLU A 102 13.72 1.90 3.46
N ASP A 103 15.02 1.87 3.76
CA ASP A 103 15.69 0.65 4.26
C ASP A 103 15.21 0.21 5.65
N ASP A 104 14.90 1.16 6.53
CA ASP A 104 14.45 0.95 7.92
C ASP A 104 12.99 0.51 8.05
N ILE A 105 12.20 0.68 6.98
CA ILE A 105 10.80 0.26 6.92
C ILE A 105 10.70 -1.27 6.80
N ARG A 106 9.64 -1.87 7.35
CA ARG A 106 9.44 -3.33 7.31
C ARG A 106 9.21 -3.82 5.86
N PRO A 107 9.49 -5.09 5.52
CA PRO A 107 9.32 -5.58 4.15
C PRO A 107 7.90 -5.38 3.63
N THR A 108 7.78 -4.78 2.44
CA THR A 108 6.47 -4.62 1.79
C THR A 108 6.01 -5.96 1.21
N PHE A 109 4.71 -6.17 1.01
CA PHE A 109 4.23 -7.41 0.38
C PHE A 109 4.84 -7.58 -1.02
N LEU A 110 4.67 -6.59 -1.91
CA LEU A 110 5.19 -6.70 -3.27
C LEU A 110 6.72 -6.69 -3.35
N GLY A 111 7.40 -6.03 -2.42
CA GLY A 111 8.87 -5.96 -2.36
C GLY A 111 9.52 -7.30 -2.09
N GLN A 112 8.80 -8.21 -1.44
CA GLN A 112 9.26 -9.57 -1.15
C GLN A 112 8.94 -10.58 -2.27
N THR A 113 8.24 -10.15 -3.34
CA THR A 113 7.81 -11.03 -4.44
C THR A 113 8.50 -10.70 -5.75
N SER A 114 8.39 -11.62 -6.72
CA SER A 114 8.87 -11.41 -8.09
C SER A 114 7.97 -10.50 -8.95
N PHE A 115 6.84 -10.01 -8.43
CA PHE A 115 5.95 -9.12 -9.18
C PHE A 115 6.61 -7.76 -9.46
N GLN A 116 6.55 -7.32 -10.70
CA GLN A 116 7.15 -6.08 -11.18
C GLN A 116 6.12 -5.02 -11.55
N SER A 117 4.89 -5.41 -11.86
CA SER A 117 3.81 -4.46 -12.15
C SER A 117 2.44 -5.04 -11.81
N LEU A 118 1.49 -4.14 -11.63
CA LEU A 118 0.10 -4.45 -11.32
C LEU A 118 -0.85 -3.66 -12.21
N ARG A 119 -2.06 -4.18 -12.42
CA ARG A 119 -3.13 -3.49 -13.15
C ARG A 119 -4.48 -3.87 -12.57
N PHE A 120 -5.31 -2.87 -12.31
CA PHE A 120 -6.71 -3.07 -11.97
C PHE A 120 -7.58 -3.00 -13.23
N ASN A 121 -8.49 -3.96 -13.38
CA ASN A 121 -9.63 -3.87 -14.28
C ASN A 121 -10.88 -3.74 -13.41
N PHE A 122 -11.33 -2.50 -13.17
CA PHE A 122 -12.45 -2.23 -12.28
C PHE A 122 -13.80 -2.76 -12.79
N PRO A 123 -14.17 -2.61 -14.08
CA PRO A 123 -15.39 -3.22 -14.61
C PRO A 123 -15.48 -4.72 -14.37
N GLU A 124 -14.36 -5.44 -14.52
CA GLU A 124 -14.29 -6.89 -14.30
C GLU A 124 -13.93 -7.27 -12.86
N LYS A 125 -13.65 -6.29 -11.99
CA LYS A 125 -13.22 -6.47 -10.59
C LYS A 125 -11.98 -7.36 -10.45
N GLN A 126 -10.99 -7.17 -11.30
CA GLN A 126 -9.77 -7.99 -11.34
C GLN A 126 -8.52 -7.19 -10.99
N LEU A 127 -7.62 -7.83 -10.24
CA LEU A 127 -6.23 -7.41 -10.08
C LEU A 127 -5.35 -8.36 -10.89
N PHE A 128 -4.49 -7.79 -11.74
CA PHE A 128 -3.42 -8.51 -12.42
C PHE A 128 -2.09 -8.21 -11.73
N LEU A 129 -1.38 -9.23 -11.29
CA LEU A 129 0.00 -9.14 -10.83
C LEU A 129 0.92 -9.80 -11.85
N SER A 130 1.92 -9.07 -12.33
CA SER A 130 2.79 -9.52 -13.41
C SER A 130 4.25 -9.49 -12.97
N THR A 131 4.99 -10.56 -13.25
CA THR A 131 6.45 -10.63 -13.08
C THR A 131 7.21 -9.90 -14.19
N LYS A 132 6.48 -9.29 -15.14
CA LYS A 132 7.01 -8.46 -16.22
C LYS A 132 6.34 -7.08 -16.23
N PRO A 133 6.98 -6.03 -16.77
CA PRO A 133 6.32 -4.74 -16.96
C PRO A 133 5.09 -4.86 -17.88
N LEU A 134 3.95 -4.32 -17.45
CA LEU A 134 2.71 -4.27 -18.25
C LEU A 134 2.62 -3.05 -19.18
N ILE A 135 3.41 -2.01 -18.90
CA ILE A 135 3.49 -0.77 -19.68
C ILE A 135 4.81 -0.84 -20.48
N SER A 136 4.73 -0.68 -21.80
CA SER A 136 5.94 -0.62 -22.63
C SER A 136 6.64 0.74 -22.47
N LYS A 137 7.93 0.82 -22.78
CA LYS A 137 8.69 2.09 -22.71
C LYS A 137 8.23 3.14 -23.73
N SER A 138 7.37 2.77 -24.68
CA SER A 138 6.99 3.58 -25.83
C SER A 138 5.57 4.12 -25.76
N ILE A 139 4.87 3.96 -24.63
CA ILE A 139 3.51 4.45 -24.45
C ILE A 139 3.47 5.68 -23.55
N ASP A 140 2.49 6.54 -23.81
CA ASP A 140 2.18 7.70 -22.97
C ASP A 140 1.62 7.21 -21.63
N ALA A 141 2.47 7.23 -20.60
CA ALA A 141 2.14 6.85 -19.24
C ALA A 141 2.41 8.02 -18.28
N ILE A 142 1.60 8.11 -17.22
CA ILE A 142 1.85 9.07 -16.14
C ILE A 142 3.10 8.60 -15.39
N LYS A 143 4.11 9.46 -15.34
CA LYS A 143 5.33 9.19 -14.59
C LYS A 143 5.07 9.30 -13.10
N LEU A 144 5.42 8.24 -12.37
CA LEU A 144 5.37 8.27 -10.92
C LEU A 144 6.52 9.11 -10.34
N ALA A 145 6.24 9.82 -9.25
CA ALA A 145 7.17 10.66 -8.51
C ALA A 145 7.59 9.97 -7.21
N ASP A 146 8.88 10.12 -6.88
CA ASP A 146 9.42 9.66 -5.60
C ASP A 146 9.21 10.74 -4.53
N LEU A 147 8.39 10.45 -3.53
CA LEU A 147 8.12 11.36 -2.42
C LEU A 147 9.02 11.12 -1.21
N ARG A 148 9.86 10.07 -1.22
CA ARG A 148 10.73 9.73 -0.08
C ARG A 148 11.76 10.83 0.25
N PRO A 149 12.32 11.57 -0.72
CA PRO A 149 13.10 12.78 -0.43
C PRO A 149 12.35 13.88 0.34
N LEU A 150 11.01 13.84 0.35
CA LEU A 150 10.14 14.76 1.09
C LEU A 150 9.70 14.23 2.46
N GLY A 151 10.20 13.05 2.87
CA GLY A 151 9.90 12.42 4.15
C GLY A 151 8.86 11.30 4.10
N ASP A 152 8.40 10.91 2.92
CA ASP A 152 7.56 9.72 2.78
C ASP A 152 8.39 8.44 3.07
N PRO A 153 7.95 7.52 3.94
CA PRO A 153 8.70 6.30 4.20
C PRO A 153 8.68 5.30 3.03
N VAL A 154 7.74 5.45 2.08
CA VAL A 154 7.56 4.51 0.97
C VAL A 154 7.34 5.19 -0.38
N PHE A 155 7.52 4.45 -1.47
CA PHE A 155 7.26 4.96 -2.81
C PHE A 155 5.76 4.83 -3.11
N HIS A 156 4.95 5.72 -2.51
CA HIS A 156 3.53 5.80 -2.85
C HIS A 156 3.35 6.07 -4.35
N TYR A 157 2.23 5.61 -4.88
CA TYR A 157 1.86 5.86 -6.27
C TYR A 157 1.43 7.32 -6.44
N ALA A 158 2.41 8.20 -6.48
CA ALA A 158 2.25 9.63 -6.66
C ALA A 158 2.65 10.05 -8.07
N CYS A 159 2.05 11.11 -8.62
CA CYS A 159 2.55 11.78 -9.81
C CYS A 159 2.62 13.29 -9.60
N GLU A 160 3.48 13.96 -10.37
CA GLU A 160 3.51 15.42 -10.38
C GLU A 160 2.29 15.96 -11.17
N SER A 161 1.65 16.99 -10.63
CA SER A 161 0.60 17.76 -11.27
C SER A 161 0.93 19.26 -11.24
N ASN A 162 0.40 20.01 -12.21
CA ASN A 162 0.46 21.47 -12.22
C ASN A 162 -0.73 22.12 -11.46
N GLY A 163 -1.65 21.31 -10.94
CA GLY A 163 -2.79 21.75 -10.17
C GLY A 163 -3.89 20.68 -10.07
N VAL A 164 -4.85 20.88 -9.19
CA VAL A 164 -6.10 20.12 -9.17
C VAL A 164 -7.21 21.12 -9.38
N TRP A 165 -8.11 20.88 -10.34
CA TRP A 165 -9.22 21.80 -10.63
C TRP A 165 -10.53 21.18 -10.19
N VAL A 166 -11.33 21.92 -9.43
CA VAL A 166 -12.69 21.54 -9.04
C VAL A 166 -13.65 22.55 -9.66
N ASN A 167 -14.57 22.10 -10.51
CA ASN A 167 -15.48 22.96 -11.26
C ASN A 167 -14.76 24.09 -12.04
N GLY A 168 -13.58 23.80 -12.59
CA GLY A 168 -12.76 24.76 -13.33
C GLY A 168 -11.97 25.74 -12.47
N GLN A 169 -12.09 25.69 -11.15
CA GLN A 169 -11.30 26.50 -10.22
C GLN A 169 -10.09 25.71 -9.73
N LEU A 170 -8.90 26.32 -9.80
CA LEU A 170 -7.68 25.73 -9.25
C LEU A 170 -7.82 25.63 -7.74
N LEU A 171 -7.67 24.42 -7.22
CA LEU A 171 -7.48 24.13 -5.80
C LEU A 171 -6.09 24.64 -5.42
N ALA A 172 -6.03 25.90 -4.96
CA ALA A 172 -4.78 26.48 -4.51
C ALA A 172 -4.39 25.88 -3.15
N PRO A 173 -3.16 25.37 -2.96
CA PRO A 173 -2.62 25.22 -1.62
C PRO A 173 -2.51 26.61 -0.96
N GLU A 174 -2.57 26.67 0.37
CA GLU A 174 -2.15 27.88 1.12
C GLU A 174 -0.77 28.35 0.63
N GLU A 175 -0.57 29.67 0.56
CA GLU A 175 0.65 30.28 0.03
C GLU A 175 1.92 29.60 0.61
N GLY A 176 2.70 28.99 -0.29
CA GLY A 176 3.99 28.38 0.04
C GLY A 176 3.98 26.87 0.32
N ALA A 177 2.82 26.20 0.28
CA ALA A 177 2.75 24.74 0.38
C ALA A 177 2.69 24.09 -1.02
N PRO A 178 3.53 23.08 -1.33
CA PRO A 178 3.26 22.20 -2.46
C PRO A 178 1.94 21.47 -2.20
N ALA A 179 0.98 21.55 -3.13
CA ALA A 179 -0.27 20.79 -2.98
C ALA A 179 0.00 19.32 -3.29
N ALA A 180 0.33 18.50 -2.29
CA ALA A 180 0.11 17.07 -2.43
C ALA A 180 -1.40 16.82 -2.28
N ALA A 181 -2.12 16.64 -3.38
CA ALA A 181 -3.42 15.97 -3.40
C ALA A 181 -3.22 14.50 -3.01
N LEU A 182 -3.21 14.25 -1.71
CA LEU A 182 -3.36 12.92 -1.16
C LEU A 182 -4.81 12.47 -1.40
N LEU A 183 -5.05 11.41 -2.18
CA LEU A 183 -6.29 10.65 -2.06
C LEU A 183 -6.11 9.59 -0.96
N ALA A 184 -5.61 9.94 0.24
CA ALA A 184 -5.47 9.06 1.40
C ALA A 184 -5.39 9.88 2.71
N ALA A 185 -5.59 9.27 3.89
CA ALA A 185 -5.58 9.92 5.23
C ALA A 185 -4.79 9.08 6.25
N PRO A 186 -4.36 9.59 7.44
CA PRO A 186 -3.98 10.95 7.84
C PRO A 186 -2.46 11.05 8.17
N ARG A 187 -2.01 12.27 8.51
CA ARG A 187 -0.62 12.65 8.85
C ARG A 187 -0.14 12.05 10.18
N LEU A 188 1.16 11.74 10.25
CA LEU A 188 1.92 11.66 11.50
C LEU A 188 2.94 12.82 11.59
N GLY A 189 3.00 13.46 12.76
CA GLY A 189 4.24 14.00 13.35
C GLY A 189 4.85 15.29 12.78
N ASP A 190 4.90 16.31 13.64
CA ASP A 190 5.83 17.46 13.72
C ASP A 190 6.52 18.07 12.48
N GLY A 191 5.76 18.35 11.42
CA GLY A 191 5.70 19.72 10.87
C GLY A 191 6.98 20.43 10.41
N ARG A 192 8.06 19.72 10.04
CA ARG A 192 9.17 20.32 9.26
C ARG A 192 9.71 19.34 8.22
N PRO A 193 9.61 19.68 6.91
CA PRO A 193 10.28 18.90 5.89
C PRO A 193 11.81 19.02 6.07
N PRO A 194 12.57 17.92 5.87
CA PRO A 194 14.03 17.97 5.91
C PRO A 194 14.57 18.94 4.85
N PRO A 195 15.69 19.63 5.12
CA PRO A 195 16.20 20.66 4.23
C PRO A 195 16.84 20.02 2.99
N GLY A 196 16.14 20.15 1.86
CA GLY A 196 16.67 19.97 0.53
C GLY A 196 16.22 18.71 -0.19
N MET A 197 15.21 18.84 -1.04
CA MET A 197 15.23 18.48 -2.48
C MET A 197 13.79 18.55 -3.04
N LEU A 198 13.67 19.10 -4.25
CA LEU A 198 12.46 19.41 -5.05
C LEU A 198 11.81 20.80 -4.81
N ASP A 199 11.36 21.39 -5.92
CA ASP A 199 10.84 22.76 -6.02
C ASP A 199 9.52 22.90 -5.24
N LYS A 200 9.46 23.83 -4.28
CA LYS A 200 8.30 24.10 -3.40
C LYS A 200 7.04 24.54 -4.17
N LYS A 201 7.09 24.65 -5.50
CA LYS A 201 6.00 25.07 -6.38
C LYS A 201 5.21 23.92 -7.03
N LYS A 202 5.55 22.66 -6.76
CA LYS A 202 4.94 21.50 -7.42
C LYS A 202 3.83 20.86 -6.60
N THR A 203 2.78 20.41 -7.29
CA THR A 203 1.64 19.68 -6.72
C THR A 203 1.86 18.19 -7.00
N TYR A 204 1.51 17.30 -6.09
CA TYR A 204 1.57 15.84 -6.29
C TYR A 204 0.19 15.22 -6.11
N VAL A 205 -0.18 14.21 -6.88
CA VAL A 205 -1.43 13.46 -6.69
C VAL A 205 -1.08 12.03 -6.30
N VAL A 206 -1.57 11.55 -5.16
CA VAL A 206 -1.39 10.16 -4.71
C VAL A 206 -2.63 9.35 -5.06
N PHE A 207 -2.44 8.19 -5.68
CA PHE A 207 -3.49 7.22 -5.99
C PHE A 207 -3.57 6.17 -4.88
N ASP A 208 -4.58 6.27 -4.03
CA ASP A 208 -4.88 5.26 -3.02
C ASP A 208 -6.29 4.69 -3.21
N THR A 209 -6.44 3.39 -2.93
CA THR A 209 -7.71 2.68 -2.83
C THR A 209 -8.10 2.40 -1.38
N GLY A 210 -7.34 2.92 -0.41
CA GLY A 210 -7.49 2.72 1.03
C GLY A 210 -8.87 3.09 1.58
N CYS A 211 -9.34 2.27 2.53
CA CYS A 211 -10.69 2.29 3.08
C CYS A 211 -11.02 3.60 3.83
N THR A 212 -12.10 4.26 3.41
CA THR A 212 -12.90 5.17 4.25
C THR A 212 -13.79 4.40 5.20
#